data_AF-B6BLD3-F1
#
_entry.id   AF-B6BLD3-F1
#
_cell.length_a   1.000
_cell.length_b   1.000
_cell.length_c   1.000
_cell.angle_alpha   90.00
_cell.angle_beta   90.00
_cell.angle_gamma   90.00
#
_symmetry.space_group_name_H-M   'P 1'
#
loop_
_entity.id
_entity.type
_entity.pdbx_description
1 polymer ?
#
loop_
_entity_poly.entity_id
_entity_poly.type
_entity_poly.pdbx_seq_one_letter_code
_entity_poly.pdbx_strand_id
1 'polypeptide(L)'
;MEKGKSLIKIKPKKFKDGEVVKVSFMVMHPMETGMRKDKKTKEIVPAKYINSVKFNYNGKVITTMNVWESLSTNPVFTTYMKINGAGDLTVTYTDNTGEVNEQSTKIKPKG
;
A
#
# COMPACT_ATOMS: atom_id res chain seq x y z
N MET A 1 6.72 18.69 -2.07
CA MET A 1 6.55 17.26 -2.38
C MET A 1 5.19 16.86 -1.83
N GLU A 2 4.19 16.66 -2.69
CA GLU A 2 2.88 16.16 -2.25
C GLU A 2 3.12 14.80 -1.57
N LYS A 3 2.87 14.73 -0.26
CA LYS A 3 2.81 13.45 0.47
C LYS A 3 1.89 12.55 -0.33
N GLY A 4 2.43 11.48 -0.93
CA GLY A 4 1.66 10.57 -1.77
C GLY A 4 0.41 10.15 -1.01
N LYS A 5 -0.76 10.52 -1.51
CA LYS A 5 -2.02 10.23 -0.83
C LYS A 5 -2.20 8.72 -0.80
N SER A 6 -2.04 8.13 0.37
CA SER A 6 -2.24 6.70 0.59
C SER A 6 -3.46 6.48 1.50
N LEU A 7 -4.25 5.47 1.19
CA LEU A 7 -5.55 5.26 1.78
C LEU A 7 -5.79 3.78 2.05
N ILE A 8 -6.10 3.47 3.31
CA ILE A 8 -6.44 2.12 3.76
C ILE A 8 -7.96 2.01 3.85
N LYS A 9 -8.54 1.05 3.14
CA LYS A 9 -9.95 0.65 3.20
C LYS A 9 -10.06 -0.72 3.84
N ILE A 10 -10.92 -0.84 4.83
CA ILE A 10 -11.23 -2.11 5.48
C ILE A 10 -12.70 -2.45 5.16
N LYS A 11 -12.94 -3.67 4.68
CA LYS A 11 -14.28 -4.20 4.42
C LYS A 11 -14.41 -5.61 5.02
N PRO A 12 -15.54 -5.93 5.66
CA PRO A 12 -16.66 -5.04 6.00
C PRO A 12 -16.26 -3.94 7.00
N LYS A 13 -17.02 -2.84 7.09
CA LYS A 13 -16.75 -1.76 8.09
C LYS A 13 -17.04 -2.21 9.52
N LYS A 14 -17.86 -3.25 9.66
CA LYS A 14 -18.25 -3.87 10.93
C LYS A 14 -17.86 -5.34 10.81
N PHE A 15 -16.98 -5.79 11.68
CA PHE A 15 -16.51 -7.16 11.78
C PHE A 15 -16.39 -7.51 13.26
N LYS A 16 -16.60 -8.78 13.59
CA LYS A 16 -16.40 -9.30 14.95
C LYS A 16 -14.94 -9.69 15.16
N ASP A 17 -14.59 -9.85 16.43
CA ASP A 17 -13.31 -10.44 16.79
C ASP A 17 -13.19 -11.86 16.20
N GLY A 18 -12.06 -12.14 15.55
CA GLY A 18 -11.79 -13.41 14.87
C GLY A 18 -12.38 -13.54 13.46
N GLU A 19 -12.95 -12.48 12.87
CA GLU A 19 -13.40 -12.52 11.47
C GLU A 19 -12.28 -12.14 10.49
N VAL A 20 -12.36 -12.69 9.28
CA VAL A 20 -11.48 -12.32 8.16
C VAL A 20 -12.01 -11.06 7.51
N VAL A 21 -11.20 -10.01 7.49
CA VAL A 21 -11.51 -8.75 6.82
C VAL A 21 -10.64 -8.57 5.58
N LYS A 22 -11.20 -7.87 4.60
CA LYS A 22 -10.52 -7.41 3.40
C LYS A 22 -9.88 -6.06 3.69
N VAL A 23 -8.56 -5.99 3.64
CA VAL A 23 -7.78 -4.77 3.75
C VAL A 23 -7.28 -4.40 2.35
N SER A 24 -7.71 -3.24 1.87
CA SER A 24 -7.27 -2.67 0.60
C SER A 24 -6.47 -1.39 0.85
N PHE A 25 -5.21 -1.40 0.48
CA PHE A 25 -4.31 -0.26 0.50
C PHE A 25 -4.18 0.33 -0.90
N MET A 26 -4.64 1.57 -1.07
CA MET A 26 -4.49 2.33 -2.31
C MET A 26 -3.43 3.39 -2.10
N VAL A 27 -2.48 3.49 -3.01
CA VAL A 27 -1.41 4.48 -2.94
C VAL A 27 -1.39 5.27 -4.23
N MET A 28 -1.48 6.59 -4.12
CA MET A 28 -1.40 7.49 -5.27
C MET A 28 0.06 7.61 -5.70
N HIS A 29 0.46 6.81 -6.69
CA HIS A 29 1.82 6.71 -7.19
C HIS A 29 1.83 6.57 -8.71
N PRO A 30 2.72 7.29 -9.43
CA PRO A 30 2.74 7.29 -10.89
C PRO A 30 3.11 5.94 -11.51
N MET A 31 3.88 5.10 -10.79
CA MET A 31 4.36 3.79 -11.26
C MET A 31 5.02 3.90 -12.65
N GLU A 32 6.01 4.79 -12.78
CA GLU A 32 6.72 4.96 -14.03
C GLU A 32 7.70 3.82 -14.27
N THR A 33 7.59 3.20 -15.45
CA THR A 33 8.35 2.00 -15.81
C THR A 33 9.78 2.27 -16.27
N GLY A 34 10.14 3.53 -16.48
CA GLY A 34 11.43 3.86 -17.08
C GLY A 34 11.48 3.70 -18.60
N MET A 35 10.39 3.26 -19.24
CA MET A 35 10.35 3.01 -20.68
C MET A 35 9.68 4.15 -21.46
N ARG A 36 9.00 5.07 -20.75
CA ARG A 36 8.31 6.20 -21.37
C ARG A 36 9.31 7.30 -21.71
N LYS A 37 9.28 7.75 -22.96
CA LYS A 37 9.95 8.99 -23.37
C LYS A 37 9.01 10.17 -23.19
N ASP A 38 9.52 11.25 -22.62
CA ASP A 38 8.77 12.49 -22.53
C ASP A 38 8.61 13.09 -23.94
N LYS A 39 7.39 13.50 -24.30
CA LYS A 39 7.09 14.01 -25.64
C LYS A 39 7.71 15.38 -25.91
N LYS A 40 7.99 16.17 -24.86
CA LYS A 40 8.56 17.52 -24.97
C LYS A 40 10.08 17.48 -24.90
N THR A 41 10.65 16.76 -23.93
CA THR A 41 12.11 16.73 -23.74
C THR A 41 12.81 15.63 -24.55
N LYS A 42 12.05 14.65 -25.09
CA LYS A 42 12.56 13.42 -25.74
C LYS A 42 13.43 12.53 -24.84
N GLU A 43 13.57 12.89 -23.57
CA GLU A 43 14.35 12.13 -22.58
C GLU A 43 13.53 10.96 -22.02
N ILE A 44 14.24 9.96 -21.52
CA ILE A 44 13.64 8.81 -20.84
C ILE A 44 13.24 9.25 -19.43
N VAL A 45 11.97 9.08 -19.08
CA VAL A 45 11.51 9.32 -17.71
C VAL A 45 12.11 8.22 -16.82
N PRO A 46 12.82 8.55 -15.73
CA PRO A 46 13.42 7.54 -14.88
C PRO A 46 12.36 6.63 -14.23
N ALA A 47 12.70 5.35 -14.06
CA ALA A 47 11.81 4.39 -13.44
C ALA A 47 11.54 4.79 -11.97
N LYS A 48 10.27 5.02 -11.66
CA LYS A 48 9.80 5.30 -10.30
C LYS A 48 8.58 4.46 -10.02
N TYR A 49 8.77 3.37 -9.31
CA TYR A 49 7.74 2.42 -8.92
C TYR A 49 7.93 1.98 -7.48
N ILE A 50 6.83 1.58 -6.84
CA ILE A 50 6.84 0.94 -5.52
C ILE A 50 7.42 -0.45 -5.72
N ASN A 51 8.42 -0.84 -4.94
CA ASN A 51 9.08 -2.14 -5.01
C ASN A 51 8.65 -3.10 -3.89
N SER A 52 8.20 -2.58 -2.75
CA SER A 52 7.79 -3.39 -1.61
C SER A 52 6.69 -2.71 -0.81
N VAL A 53 5.70 -3.50 -0.40
CA VAL A 53 4.59 -3.09 0.48
C VAL A 53 4.46 -4.09 1.61
N LYS A 54 4.61 -3.62 2.84
CA LYS A 54 4.57 -4.43 4.05
C LYS A 54 3.37 -4.04 4.89
N PHE A 55 2.54 -5.03 5.22
CA PHE A 55 1.40 -4.87 6.12
C PHE A 55 1.77 -5.43 7.49
N ASN A 56 1.70 -4.58 8.51
CA ASN A 56 1.98 -4.92 9.90
C ASN A 56 0.74 -4.63 10.73
N TYR A 57 0.30 -5.59 11.53
CA TYR A 57 -0.83 -5.43 12.43
C TYR A 57 -0.41 -5.80 13.85
N ASN A 58 -0.59 -4.86 14.77
CA ASN A 58 -0.23 -5.02 16.18
C ASN A 58 1.23 -5.51 16.39
N GLY A 59 2.16 -5.00 15.57
CA GLY A 59 3.57 -5.39 15.61
C GLY A 59 3.92 -6.70 14.88
N LYS A 60 2.94 -7.45 14.38
CA LYS A 60 3.16 -8.64 13.56
C LYS A 60 3.03 -8.35 12.06
N VAL A 61 4.05 -8.74 11.30
CA VAL A 61 4.02 -8.70 9.84
C VAL A 61 2.97 -9.71 9.35
N ILE A 62 1.93 -9.19 8.71
CA ILE A 62 0.83 -9.99 8.16
C ILE A 62 1.19 -10.47 6.76
N THR A 63 1.68 -9.56 5.93
CA THR A 63 2.11 -9.88 4.58
C THR A 63 3.13 -8.87 4.10
N THR A 64 4.02 -9.32 3.21
CA THR A 64 4.93 -8.46 2.46
C THR A 64 4.73 -8.78 0.98
N MET A 65 4.37 -7.76 0.21
CA MET A 65 4.15 -7.84 -1.22
C MET A 65 5.32 -7.15 -1.91
N ASN A 66 6.13 -7.94 -2.61
CA ASN A 66 7.15 -7.40 -3.50
C ASN A 66 6.54 -7.19 -4.87
N VAL A 67 6.77 -6.02 -5.43
CA VAL A 67 6.08 -5.51 -6.61
C VAL A 67 7.10 -4.91 -7.55
N TRP A 68 6.74 -4.85 -8.82
CA TRP A 68 7.64 -4.45 -9.90
C TRP A 68 7.03 -3.32 -10.74
N GLU A 69 7.81 -2.80 -11.66
CA GLU A 69 7.48 -1.69 -12.54
C GLU A 69 6.22 -1.92 -13.40
N SER A 70 5.81 -3.17 -13.61
CA SER A 70 4.66 -3.55 -14.45
C SER A 70 3.28 -3.27 -13.85
N LEU A 71 3.20 -2.61 -12.70
CA LEU A 71 1.94 -2.26 -12.06
C LEU A 71 1.37 -0.95 -12.61
N SER A 72 0.04 -0.89 -12.72
CA SER A 72 -0.67 0.32 -13.15
C SER A 72 -0.50 1.48 -12.16
N THR A 73 -0.63 2.69 -12.69
CA THR A 73 -0.73 3.94 -11.92
C THR A 73 -1.77 3.82 -10.80
N ASN A 74 -1.47 4.36 -9.63
CA ASN A 74 -2.29 4.29 -8.42
C ASN A 74 -2.63 2.85 -7.99
N PRO A 75 -1.62 2.01 -7.68
CA PRO A 75 -1.85 0.60 -7.41
C PRO A 75 -2.70 0.40 -6.14
N VAL A 76 -3.53 -0.65 -6.18
CA VAL A 76 -4.38 -1.06 -5.06
C VAL A 76 -3.98 -2.45 -4.62
N PHE A 77 -3.39 -2.54 -3.44
CA PHE A 77 -2.99 -3.79 -2.82
C PHE A 77 -4.09 -4.29 -1.92
N THR A 78 -4.57 -5.49 -2.16
CA THR A 78 -5.64 -6.09 -1.37
C THR A 78 -5.14 -7.36 -0.71
N THR A 79 -5.31 -7.44 0.60
CA THR A 79 -5.02 -8.63 1.39
C THR A 79 -6.20 -8.98 2.28
N TYR A 80 -6.30 -10.24 2.67
CA TYR A 80 -7.27 -10.73 3.63
C TYR A 80 -6.53 -11.10 4.89
N MET A 81 -7.01 -10.62 6.04
CA MET A 81 -6.39 -10.94 7.32
C MET A 81 -7.47 -11.14 8.38
N LYS A 82 -7.19 -12.05 9.32
CA LYS A 82 -8.03 -12.25 10.48
C LYS A 82 -7.74 -11.16 11.50
N ILE A 83 -8.75 -10.44 11.94
CA ILE A 83 -8.60 -9.42 13.00
C ILE A 83 -8.86 -10.08 14.34
N ASN A 84 -7.84 -10.13 15.19
CA ASN A 84 -7.93 -10.63 16.55
C ASN A 84 -7.79 -9.43 17.52
N GLY A 85 -8.92 -8.81 17.84
CA GLY A 85 -9.01 -7.67 18.74
C GLY A 85 -8.82 -6.30 18.08
N ALA A 86 -8.87 -5.25 18.91
CA ALA A 86 -8.51 -3.91 18.47
C ALA A 86 -6.99 -3.79 18.32
N GLY A 87 -6.53 -3.04 17.33
CA GLY A 87 -5.11 -2.85 17.10
C GLY A 87 -4.83 -1.86 15.98
N ASP A 88 -3.56 -1.58 15.75
CA ASP A 88 -3.13 -0.66 14.71
C ASP A 88 -2.59 -1.45 13.51
N LEU A 89 -3.13 -1.14 12.32
CA LEU A 89 -2.65 -1.64 11.05
C LEU A 89 -1.77 -0.57 10.42
N THR A 90 -0.50 -0.91 10.24
CA THR A 90 0.52 -0.07 9.64
C THR A 90 0.92 -0.67 8.31
N VAL A 91 0.86 0.13 7.25
CA VAL A 91 1.28 -0.26 5.90
C VAL A 91 2.48 0.59 5.52
N THR A 92 3.62 -0.05 5.35
CA THR A 92 4.86 0.59 4.93
C THR A 92 5.10 0.24 3.47
N TYR A 93 5.36 1.22 2.62
CA TYR A 93 5.71 0.99 1.22
C TYR A 93 7.00 1.72 0.86
N THR A 94 7.80 1.07 0.03
CA THR A 94 9.11 1.56 -0.41
C THR A 94 9.12 1.69 -1.93
N ASP A 95 9.68 2.80 -2.39
CA ASP A 95 9.89 3.07 -3.80
C ASP A 95 11.32 2.68 -4.21
N ASN A 96 11.52 2.39 -5.49
CA ASN A 96 12.84 2.07 -6.05
C ASN A 96 13.88 3.21 -5.87
N THR A 97 13.41 4.44 -5.64
CA THR A 97 14.26 5.60 -5.34
C THR A 97 14.76 5.65 -3.89
N GLY A 98 14.36 4.68 -3.05
CA GLY A 98 14.67 4.65 -1.61
C GLY A 98 13.70 5.46 -0.75
N GLU A 99 12.67 6.07 -1.34
CA GLU A 99 11.60 6.72 -0.56
C GLU A 99 10.79 5.66 0.18
N VAL A 100 10.78 5.75 1.51
CA VAL A 100 9.95 4.91 2.38
C VAL A 100 8.83 5.76 2.93
N ASN A 101 7.62 5.27 2.80
CA ASN A 101 6.42 5.90 3.32
C ASN A 101 5.64 4.91 4.18
N GLU A 102 4.94 5.43 5.17
CA GLU A 102 4.14 4.64 6.09
C GLU A 102 2.77 5.26 6.26
N GLN A 103 1.75 4.40 6.35
CA GLN A 103 0.39 4.78 6.66
C GLN A 103 -0.19 3.87 7.74
N SER A 104 -0.73 4.47 8.80
CA SER A 104 -1.33 3.74 9.92
C SER A 104 -2.83 3.98 10.00
N THR A 105 -3.60 2.95 10.32
CA THR A 105 -5.02 3.06 10.63
C THR A 105 -5.40 2.21 11.83
N LYS A 106 -6.31 2.72 12.65
CA LYS A 106 -6.81 2.00 13.83
C LYS A 106 -7.92 1.03 13.42
N ILE A 107 -7.76 -0.23 13.78
CA ILE A 107 -8.76 -1.27 13.60
C ILE A 107 -9.48 -1.49 14.93
N LYS A 108 -10.80 -1.36 14.92
CA LYS A 108 -11.67 -1.65 16.07
C LYS A 108 -12.76 -2.63 15.65
N PRO A 109 -12.68 -3.91 16.06
CA PRO A 109 -13.79 -4.83 15.88
C PRO A 109 -15.01 -4.36 16.68
N LYS A 110 -16.19 -4.71 16.20
CA LYS A 110 -17.42 -4.56 16.98
C LYS A 110 -17.43 -5.65 18.05
N GLY A 111 -17.48 -5.22 19.30
CA GLY A 111 -17.92 -6.07 20.42
C GLY A 111 -19.37 -6.48 20.26
#